data_AF-A0A2V1BJN7-F1
#
_entry.id   AF-A0A2V1BJN7-F1
#
_cell.length_a   1.000
_cell.length_b   1.000
_cell.length_c   1.000
_cell.angle_alpha   90.00
_cell.angle_beta   90.00
_cell.angle_gamma   90.00
#
_symmetry.space_group_name_H-M   'P 1'
#
loop_
_entity.id
_entity.type
_entity.pdbx_description
1 polymer ?
#
loop_
_entity_poly.entity_id
_entity_poly.type
_entity_poly.pdbx_seq_one_letter_code
_entity_poly.pdbx_strand_id
1 'polypeptide(L)'
;RKSHRKSRNGCHTCKRRKIKCPENRPTCNNCVKINTRCTYAPDKLSHRAPPHLGASLRNSPGEFNLTDLRLFHHFVTTCFPHLPLGNSKVWTTSIASISHSYDYLAHAVLALSASHLTLTSTSELGEIGLSHRLLAARGLNEALSHPPQTSSDTDAMLATCYALAMQSSYIGESVEDFLTMIRGCQMILDLQWPNRLGTVFENLDQESQQQILISTITVLPDIDQESIAGARKSLEALDPLCKQPLERKLLQYLLDIVTSLAHSSRDGWLPFSTAEFQLLVSPDNPIMQILLAHFAAIMVLVYPIKSTKWNSENWGTPNRGAAFQLSVLSRNVPGDMQGYLNWP
;
A
#
# COMPACT_ATOMS: atom_id res chain seq x y z
N ARG A 1 -26.92 4.86 71.99
CA ARG A 1 -26.92 3.48 71.44
C ARG A 1 -25.56 3.21 70.80
N LYS A 2 -24.78 2.22 71.27
CA LYS A 2 -23.46 1.90 70.69
C LYS A 2 -23.63 1.38 69.26
N SER A 3 -22.98 2.04 68.30
CA SER A 3 -22.98 1.62 66.89
C SER A 3 -22.23 0.30 66.76
N HIS A 4 -22.90 -0.77 66.32
CA HIS A 4 -22.24 -2.04 66.07
C HIS A 4 -21.55 -2.01 64.70
N ARG A 5 -20.28 -2.46 64.68
CA ARG A 5 -19.50 -2.61 63.45
C ARG A 5 -20.20 -3.61 62.53
N LYS A 6 -20.62 -3.13 61.34
CA LYS A 6 -21.31 -3.94 60.33
C LYS A 6 -20.37 -5.07 59.88
N SER A 7 -20.87 -6.31 59.89
CA SER A 7 -20.17 -7.47 59.33
C SER A 7 -20.03 -7.25 57.81
N ARG A 8 -18.79 -7.16 57.32
CA ARG A 8 -18.50 -6.88 55.90
C ARG A 8 -18.85 -8.10 55.03
N ASN A 9 -18.63 -9.30 55.55
CA ASN A 9 -18.78 -10.57 54.81
C ASN A 9 -20.01 -11.39 55.23
N GLY A 10 -20.96 -10.78 55.95
CA GLY A 10 -22.20 -11.45 56.36
C GLY A 10 -23.07 -11.92 55.19
N CYS A 11 -23.80 -13.01 55.40
CA CYS A 11 -24.72 -13.57 54.41
C CYS A 11 -25.84 -12.59 54.03
N HIS A 12 -26.42 -12.77 52.84
CA HIS A 12 -27.50 -11.90 52.32
C HIS A 12 -28.69 -11.84 53.28
N THR A 13 -29.04 -12.96 53.91
CA THR A 13 -30.17 -13.05 54.83
C THR A 13 -29.97 -12.22 56.09
N CYS A 14 -28.79 -12.28 56.72
CA CYS A 14 -28.47 -11.46 57.89
C CYS A 14 -28.37 -9.97 57.55
N LYS A 15 -27.81 -9.64 56.36
CA LYS A 15 -27.75 -8.27 55.84
C LYS A 15 -29.15 -7.68 55.62
N ARG A 16 -30.05 -8.44 54.97
CA ARG A 16 -31.46 -8.04 54.77
C ARG A 16 -32.19 -7.82 56.09
N ARG A 17 -31.94 -8.68 57.07
CA ARG A 17 -32.50 -8.58 58.44
C ARG A 17 -31.83 -7.49 59.30
N LYS A 18 -30.80 -6.81 58.80
CA LYS A 18 -30.03 -5.78 59.51
C LYS A 18 -29.47 -6.23 60.88
N ILE A 19 -29.08 -7.51 60.99
CA ILE A 19 -28.44 -8.10 62.18
C ILE A 19 -27.00 -8.52 61.89
N LYS A 20 -26.15 -8.63 62.94
CA LYS A 20 -24.77 -9.09 62.80
C LYS A 20 -24.74 -10.57 62.38
N CYS A 21 -24.06 -10.87 61.28
CA CYS A 21 -23.82 -12.25 60.85
C CYS A 21 -22.60 -12.82 61.58
N PRO A 22 -22.64 -14.06 62.08
CA PRO A 22 -21.47 -14.72 62.66
C PRO A 22 -20.52 -15.30 61.60
N GLU A 23 -20.86 -15.18 60.31
CA GLU A 23 -20.01 -15.53 59.15
C GLU A 23 -19.58 -17.00 59.04
N ASN A 24 -20.16 -17.92 59.83
CA ASN A 24 -19.93 -19.36 59.68
C ASN A 24 -20.41 -19.84 58.30
N ARG A 25 -19.56 -20.61 57.60
CA ARG A 25 -19.86 -21.25 56.31
C ARG A 25 -20.00 -22.76 56.52
N PRO A 26 -20.86 -23.47 55.76
CA PRO A 26 -21.64 -23.00 54.61
C PRO A 26 -22.91 -22.20 54.99
N THR A 27 -23.42 -22.36 56.22
CA THR A 27 -24.64 -21.70 56.72
C THR A 27 -24.35 -21.02 58.06
N CYS A 28 -24.78 -19.77 58.25
CA CYS A 28 -24.54 -19.05 59.51
C CYS A 28 -25.50 -19.49 60.63
N ASN A 29 -25.04 -19.44 61.90
CA ASN A 29 -25.84 -19.87 63.05
C ASN A 29 -27.21 -19.16 63.17
N ASN A 30 -27.28 -17.89 62.75
CA ASN A 30 -28.54 -17.14 62.76
C ASN A 30 -29.53 -17.65 61.71
N CYS A 31 -29.07 -18.14 60.56
CA CYS A 31 -29.92 -18.71 59.51
C CYS A 31 -30.34 -20.15 59.82
N VAL A 32 -29.46 -20.92 60.48
CA VAL A 32 -29.80 -22.25 61.01
C VAL A 32 -30.94 -22.15 62.01
N LYS A 33 -30.84 -21.23 62.98
CA LYS A 33 -31.87 -21.06 64.04
C LYS A 33 -33.26 -20.70 63.52
N ILE A 34 -33.35 -20.02 62.37
CA ILE A 34 -34.64 -19.62 61.78
C ILE A 34 -35.01 -20.47 60.55
N ASN A 35 -34.31 -21.59 60.36
CA ASN A 35 -34.47 -22.54 59.26
C ASN A 35 -34.70 -21.87 57.90
N THR A 36 -33.79 -20.98 57.51
CA THR A 36 -33.91 -20.23 56.26
C THR A 36 -32.67 -20.38 55.39
N ARG A 37 -32.83 -20.17 54.08
CA ARG A 37 -31.73 -20.25 53.13
C ARG A 37 -30.65 -19.21 53.46
N CYS A 38 -29.43 -19.69 53.69
CA CYS A 38 -28.26 -18.85 53.93
C CYS A 38 -27.43 -18.79 52.66
N THR A 39 -27.44 -17.65 51.98
CA THR A 39 -26.59 -17.43 50.80
C THR A 39 -25.52 -16.40 51.13
N TYR A 40 -24.27 -16.77 50.88
CA TYR A 40 -23.15 -15.83 50.82
C TYR A 40 -22.90 -15.46 49.36
N ALA A 41 -22.36 -14.27 49.12
CA ALA A 41 -21.84 -13.96 47.80
C ALA A 41 -20.72 -14.99 47.48
N PRO A 42 -20.67 -15.53 46.25
CA PRO A 42 -19.59 -16.43 45.87
C PRO A 42 -18.24 -15.74 46.11
N ASP A 43 -17.25 -16.47 46.65
CA ASP A 43 -15.89 -15.94 46.72
C ASP A 43 -15.46 -15.58 45.30
N LYS A 44 -15.03 -14.34 45.12
CA LYS A 44 -14.46 -13.88 43.86
C LYS A 44 -13.15 -14.63 43.63
N LEU A 45 -13.23 -15.84 43.07
CA LEU A 45 -12.13 -16.38 42.28
C LEU A 45 -11.90 -15.40 41.15
N SER A 46 -10.69 -14.87 41.12
CA SER A 46 -10.07 -13.97 40.13
C SER A 46 -10.88 -13.70 38.85
N HIS A 47 -11.80 -12.76 38.93
CA HIS A 47 -12.02 -11.82 37.81
C HIS A 47 -11.57 -10.45 38.29
N ARG A 48 -10.26 -10.20 38.12
CA ARG A 48 -9.76 -8.83 38.02
C ARG A 48 -10.51 -8.18 36.86
N ALA A 49 -11.39 -7.23 37.17
CA ALA A 49 -11.63 -6.15 36.24
C ALA A 49 -10.37 -5.25 36.28
N PRO A 50 -9.69 -4.98 35.16
CA PRO A 50 -8.74 -3.89 35.11
C PRO A 50 -9.48 -2.54 34.99
N PRO A 51 -8.87 -1.46 35.47
CA PRO A 51 -9.49 -0.17 35.69
C PRO A 51 -9.54 0.67 34.40
N HIS A 52 -10.46 1.63 34.36
CA HIS A 52 -10.33 2.79 33.49
C HIS A 52 -8.97 3.45 33.73
N LEU A 53 -8.09 3.44 32.72
CA LEU A 53 -7.18 4.51 32.31
C LEU A 53 -6.51 4.04 31.00
N GLY A 54 -6.34 4.94 30.05
CA GLY A 54 -5.73 4.65 28.75
C GLY A 54 -4.39 3.95 28.88
N ALA A 55 -4.28 2.76 28.30
CA ALA A 55 -3.02 2.12 27.92
C ALA A 55 -3.33 0.94 27.00
N SER A 56 -2.99 1.13 25.73
CA SER A 56 -2.56 0.10 24.78
C SER A 56 -3.52 -1.08 24.60
N LEU A 57 -4.43 -0.94 23.62
CA LEU A 57 -4.81 -2.07 22.77
C LEU A 57 -3.49 -2.69 22.29
N ARG A 58 -3.12 -3.81 22.89
CA ARG A 58 -2.00 -4.60 22.40
C ARG A 58 -2.46 -5.17 21.07
N ASN A 59 -2.06 -4.51 19.99
CA ASN A 59 -2.20 -4.99 18.63
C ASN A 59 -1.49 -6.35 18.53
N SER A 60 -2.26 -7.44 18.58
CA SER A 60 -1.80 -8.69 17.97
C SER A 60 -1.68 -8.44 16.47
N PRO A 61 -0.55 -8.75 15.82
CA PRO A 61 -0.46 -8.74 14.37
C PRO A 61 -1.48 -9.76 13.84
N GLY A 62 -2.58 -9.31 13.24
CA GLY A 62 -3.57 -10.19 12.58
C GLY A 62 -5.04 -10.01 12.95
N GLU A 63 -5.42 -9.16 13.91
CA GLU A 63 -6.85 -8.89 14.17
C GLU A 63 -7.37 -7.71 13.33
N PHE A 64 -8.19 -8.04 12.33
CA PHE A 64 -8.89 -7.07 11.49
C PHE A 64 -9.75 -6.15 12.36
N ASN A 65 -9.49 -4.85 12.30
CA ASN A 65 -10.11 -3.86 13.18
C ASN A 65 -10.93 -2.81 12.39
N LEU A 66 -11.56 -1.86 13.09
CA LEU A 66 -12.35 -0.79 12.44
C LEU A 66 -11.51 0.13 11.54
N THR A 67 -10.21 0.29 11.82
CA THR A 67 -9.28 0.98 10.92
C THR A 67 -9.15 0.21 9.62
N ASP A 68 -9.00 -1.11 9.67
CA ASP A 68 -8.88 -1.93 8.45
C ASP A 68 -10.16 -1.89 7.62
N LEU A 69 -11.34 -1.87 8.25
CA LEU A 69 -12.60 -1.66 7.55
C LEU A 69 -12.67 -0.27 6.89
N ARG A 70 -12.21 0.79 7.56
CA ARG A 70 -12.12 2.15 6.99
C ARG A 70 -11.17 2.18 5.80
N LEU A 71 -10.01 1.52 5.91
CA LEU A 71 -9.02 1.41 4.84
C LEU A 71 -9.61 0.67 3.64
N PHE A 72 -10.25 -0.48 3.85
CA PHE A 72 -10.91 -1.24 2.78
C PHE A 72 -12.04 -0.45 2.10
N HIS A 73 -12.86 0.26 2.88
CA HIS A 73 -13.87 1.15 2.31
C HIS A 73 -13.22 2.24 1.44
N HIS A 74 -12.16 2.89 1.94
CA HIS A 74 -11.44 3.91 1.20
C HIS A 74 -10.83 3.39 -0.12
N PHE A 75 -10.36 2.14 -0.13
CA PHE A 75 -9.94 1.46 -1.35
C PHE A 75 -11.04 1.40 -2.40
N VAL A 76 -12.18 0.80 -2.07
CA VAL A 76 -13.26 0.55 -3.04
C VAL A 76 -13.96 1.83 -3.48
N THR A 77 -13.90 2.91 -2.70
CA THR A 77 -14.55 4.19 -3.04
C THR A 77 -13.62 5.21 -3.67
N THR A 78 -12.31 5.13 -3.44
CA THR A 78 -11.44 6.28 -3.70
C THR A 78 -10.05 5.91 -4.24
N CYS A 79 -9.32 5.00 -3.60
CA CYS A 79 -7.89 4.82 -3.89
C CYS A 79 -7.51 3.49 -4.57
N PHE A 80 -8.45 2.86 -5.27
CA PHE A 80 -8.13 1.70 -6.11
C PHE A 80 -7.13 2.08 -7.24
N PRO A 81 -6.28 1.15 -7.71
CA PRO A 81 -5.30 1.43 -8.75
C PRO A 81 -5.87 1.83 -10.12
N HIS A 82 -5.10 2.61 -10.89
CA HIS A 82 -5.37 2.79 -12.33
C HIS A 82 -5.12 1.56 -13.12
N LEU A 83 -4.03 0.91 -12.73
CA LEU A 83 -3.35 -0.03 -13.57
C LEU A 83 -3.89 -1.41 -13.20
N PRO A 84 -4.12 -2.27 -14.18
CA PRO A 84 -4.06 -2.00 -15.62
C PRO A 84 -5.15 -1.01 -16.07
N LEU A 85 -4.87 -0.16 -17.06
CA LEU A 85 -5.82 0.86 -17.54
C LEU A 85 -7.13 0.22 -17.98
N GLY A 86 -8.24 0.91 -17.73
CA GLY A 86 -9.60 0.43 -18.06
C GLY A 86 -10.19 -0.55 -17.05
N ASN A 87 -9.46 -0.94 -16.00
CA ASN A 87 -9.90 -1.98 -15.06
C ASN A 87 -10.46 -1.45 -13.73
N SER A 88 -10.90 -0.18 -13.66
CA SER A 88 -11.44 0.42 -12.42
C SER A 88 -12.61 -0.37 -11.82
N LYS A 89 -13.46 -0.95 -12.66
CA LYS A 89 -14.58 -1.78 -12.21
C LYS A 89 -14.09 -3.11 -11.61
N VAL A 90 -13.12 -3.75 -12.27
CA VAL A 90 -12.50 -5.00 -11.80
C VAL A 90 -11.91 -4.83 -10.40
N TRP A 91 -11.23 -3.71 -10.15
CA TRP A 91 -10.70 -3.38 -8.82
C TRP A 91 -11.77 -3.27 -7.74
N THR A 92 -12.83 -2.50 -8.02
CA THR A 92 -13.89 -2.19 -7.03
C THR A 92 -14.91 -3.31 -6.85
N THR A 93 -14.96 -4.30 -7.75
CA THR A 93 -15.85 -5.47 -7.62
C THR A 93 -15.10 -6.76 -7.41
N SER A 94 -14.38 -7.24 -8.43
CA SER A 94 -13.83 -8.60 -8.46
C SER A 94 -12.63 -8.74 -7.54
N ILE A 95 -11.70 -7.78 -7.56
CA ILE A 95 -10.53 -7.80 -6.67
C ILE A 95 -10.94 -7.53 -5.22
N ALA A 96 -11.81 -6.55 -5.01
CA ALA A 96 -12.37 -6.27 -3.70
C ALA A 96 -13.06 -7.52 -3.09
N SER A 97 -13.84 -8.26 -3.89
CA SER A 97 -14.55 -9.44 -3.41
C SER A 97 -13.61 -10.60 -3.06
N ILE A 98 -12.58 -10.88 -3.86
CA ILE A 98 -11.66 -11.98 -3.56
C ILE A 98 -10.64 -11.62 -2.46
N SER A 99 -10.41 -10.34 -2.18
CA SER A 99 -9.36 -9.88 -1.25
C SER A 99 -9.41 -10.56 0.13
N HIS A 100 -10.61 -10.83 0.67
CA HIS A 100 -10.77 -11.49 1.97
C HIS A 100 -10.34 -12.97 1.97
N SER A 101 -10.11 -13.57 0.80
CA SER A 101 -9.66 -14.96 0.65
C SER A 101 -8.14 -15.08 0.49
N TYR A 102 -7.45 -13.95 0.33
CA TYR A 102 -6.02 -13.88 0.08
C TYR A 102 -5.37 -12.84 1.00
N ASP A 103 -4.79 -13.27 2.12
CA ASP A 103 -4.23 -12.37 3.15
C ASP A 103 -3.24 -11.33 2.59
N TYR A 104 -2.38 -11.75 1.65
CA TYR A 104 -1.41 -10.86 1.02
C TYR A 104 -2.08 -9.76 0.17
N LEU A 105 -3.18 -10.08 -0.51
CA LEU A 105 -3.97 -9.12 -1.28
C LEU A 105 -4.74 -8.17 -0.34
N ALA A 106 -5.38 -8.70 0.70
CA ALA A 106 -6.04 -7.89 1.73
C ALA A 106 -5.06 -6.87 2.31
N HIS A 107 -3.87 -7.32 2.70
CA HIS A 107 -2.82 -6.42 3.20
C HIS A 107 -2.36 -5.40 2.16
N ALA A 108 -2.20 -5.75 0.89
CA ALA A 108 -1.82 -4.77 -0.14
C ALA A 108 -2.90 -3.68 -0.34
N VAL A 109 -4.17 -4.06 -0.32
CA VAL A 109 -5.32 -3.15 -0.39
C VAL A 109 -5.33 -2.15 0.78
N LEU A 110 -5.13 -2.66 1.99
CA LEU A 110 -5.07 -1.83 3.20
C LEU A 110 -3.84 -0.92 3.21
N ALA A 111 -2.69 -1.44 2.78
CA ALA A 111 -1.43 -0.71 2.69
C ALA A 111 -1.55 0.49 1.74
N LEU A 112 -2.09 0.27 0.53
CA LEU A 112 -2.34 1.32 -0.45
C LEU A 112 -3.26 2.41 0.11
N SER A 113 -4.33 1.99 0.78
CA SER A 113 -5.32 2.92 1.36
C SER A 113 -4.75 3.77 2.48
N ALA A 114 -3.93 3.19 3.35
CA ALA A 114 -3.26 3.90 4.42
C ALA A 114 -2.29 4.95 3.88
N SER A 115 -1.49 4.59 2.86
CA SER A 115 -0.57 5.51 2.18
C SER A 115 -1.34 6.64 1.49
N HIS A 116 -2.42 6.32 0.77
CA HIS A 116 -3.25 7.34 0.14
C HIS A 116 -3.86 8.31 1.16
N LEU A 117 -4.45 7.81 2.25
CA LEU A 117 -5.05 8.67 3.29
C LEU A 117 -4.02 9.52 4.01
N THR A 118 -2.81 9.01 4.20
CA THR A 118 -1.69 9.78 4.76
C THR A 118 -1.32 10.96 3.84
N LEU A 119 -1.51 10.81 2.52
CA LEU A 119 -1.22 11.87 1.55
C LEU A 119 -2.37 12.88 1.38
N THR A 120 -3.63 12.43 1.42
CA THR A 120 -4.79 13.31 1.16
C THR A 120 -5.45 13.86 2.39
N SER A 121 -5.11 13.37 3.57
CA SER A 121 -5.72 13.76 4.85
C SER A 121 -4.64 13.94 5.91
N THR A 122 -4.97 14.58 7.03
CA THR A 122 -4.09 14.70 8.21
C THR A 122 -4.03 13.39 9.02
N SER A 123 -4.15 12.23 8.36
CA SER A 123 -4.21 10.92 9.03
C SER A 123 -2.79 10.37 9.25
N GLU A 124 -2.46 10.01 10.49
CA GLU A 124 -1.18 9.39 10.85
C GLU A 124 -1.23 7.86 10.66
N LEU A 125 -1.36 7.42 9.41
CA LEU A 125 -1.52 6.00 9.05
C LEU A 125 -0.24 5.39 8.43
N GLY A 126 0.87 6.13 8.40
CA GLY A 126 2.11 5.71 7.76
C GLY A 126 2.66 4.38 8.29
N GLU A 127 2.78 4.22 9.61
CA GLU A 127 3.27 2.97 10.23
C GLU A 127 2.35 1.77 9.94
N ILE A 128 1.03 1.99 9.97
CA ILE A 128 0.04 0.96 9.65
C ILE A 128 0.17 0.53 8.17
N GLY A 129 0.30 1.51 7.27
CA GLY A 129 0.51 1.25 5.84
C GLY A 129 1.79 0.46 5.56
N LEU A 130 2.88 0.78 6.24
CA LEU A 130 4.15 0.05 6.14
C LEU A 130 4.05 -1.37 6.72
N SER A 131 3.37 -1.54 7.86
CA SER A 131 3.14 -2.86 8.45
C SER A 131 2.37 -3.78 7.50
N HIS A 132 1.29 -3.28 6.89
CA HIS A 132 0.54 -4.05 5.90
C HIS A 132 1.35 -4.32 4.63
N ARG A 133 2.15 -3.35 4.16
CA ARG A 133 3.06 -3.54 3.01
C ARG A 133 4.03 -4.71 3.24
N LEU A 134 4.62 -4.81 4.43
CA LEU A 134 5.52 -5.91 4.78
C LEU A 134 4.82 -7.27 4.77
N LEU A 135 3.60 -7.35 5.30
CA LEU A 135 2.81 -8.59 5.30
C LEU A 135 2.40 -9.00 3.88
N ALA A 136 1.96 -8.03 3.06
CA ALA A 136 1.63 -8.24 1.66
C ALA A 136 2.83 -8.76 0.86
N ALA A 137 4.00 -8.12 0.98
CA ALA A 137 5.20 -8.53 0.27
C ALA A 137 5.67 -9.94 0.67
N ARG A 138 5.59 -10.29 1.96
CA ARG A 138 5.94 -11.63 2.44
C ARG A 138 5.01 -12.70 1.89
N GLY A 139 3.69 -12.49 2.03
CA GLY A 139 2.72 -13.47 1.54
C GLY A 139 2.70 -13.58 0.00
N LEU A 140 2.96 -12.48 -0.71
CA LEU A 140 3.14 -12.51 -2.16
C LEU A 140 4.37 -13.33 -2.57
N ASN A 141 5.50 -13.15 -1.90
CA ASN A 141 6.71 -13.94 -2.18
C ASN A 141 6.49 -15.43 -1.93
N GLU A 142 5.77 -15.78 -0.87
CA GLU A 142 5.38 -17.17 -0.61
C GLU A 142 4.43 -17.70 -1.71
N ALA A 143 3.44 -16.92 -2.11
CA ALA A 143 2.51 -17.29 -3.17
C ALA A 143 3.25 -17.50 -4.51
N LEU A 144 4.17 -16.60 -4.88
CA LEU A 144 4.97 -16.67 -6.11
C LEU A 144 5.95 -17.86 -6.14
N SER A 145 6.26 -18.47 -4.99
CA SER A 145 7.09 -19.67 -4.95
C SER A 145 6.37 -20.93 -5.48
N HIS A 146 5.06 -20.84 -5.73
CA HIS A 146 4.25 -21.92 -6.28
C HIS A 146 3.47 -21.42 -7.52
N PRO A 147 3.33 -22.24 -8.58
CA PRO A 147 2.46 -21.90 -9.69
C PRO A 147 1.00 -21.76 -9.24
N PRO A 148 0.24 -20.75 -9.74
CA PRO A 148 -1.18 -20.60 -9.45
C PRO A 148 -1.95 -21.82 -9.94
N GLN A 149 -3.01 -22.18 -9.22
CA GLN A 149 -3.88 -23.31 -9.56
C GLN A 149 -5.21 -22.86 -10.17
N THR A 150 -5.63 -21.63 -9.84
CA THR A 150 -6.89 -21.03 -10.30
C THR A 150 -6.65 -19.67 -10.95
N SER A 151 -7.64 -19.19 -11.70
CA SER A 151 -7.66 -17.80 -12.17
C SER A 151 -7.58 -16.82 -11.01
N SER A 152 -8.29 -17.09 -9.91
CA SER A 152 -8.29 -16.23 -8.72
C SER A 152 -6.92 -16.13 -8.04
N ASP A 153 -6.09 -17.17 -8.08
CA ASP A 153 -4.71 -17.09 -7.59
C ASP A 153 -3.90 -16.11 -8.44
N THR A 154 -4.05 -16.21 -9.76
CA THR A 154 -3.38 -15.32 -10.72
C THR A 154 -3.84 -13.87 -10.54
N ASP A 155 -5.16 -13.66 -10.40
CA ASP A 155 -5.75 -12.35 -10.16
C ASP A 155 -5.27 -11.73 -8.85
N ALA A 156 -5.20 -12.52 -7.78
CA ALA A 156 -4.74 -12.05 -6.48
C ALA A 156 -3.25 -11.66 -6.51
N MET A 157 -2.39 -12.47 -7.14
CA MET A 157 -0.98 -12.15 -7.32
C MET A 157 -0.79 -10.86 -8.13
N LEU A 158 -1.44 -10.76 -9.30
CA LEU A 158 -1.37 -9.56 -10.16
C LEU A 158 -1.87 -8.30 -9.44
N ALA A 159 -3.05 -8.38 -8.80
CA ALA A 159 -3.61 -7.27 -8.06
C ALA A 159 -2.69 -6.82 -6.91
N THR A 160 -2.05 -7.77 -6.22
CA THR A 160 -1.11 -7.45 -5.15
C THR A 160 0.11 -6.71 -5.70
N CYS A 161 0.69 -7.16 -6.81
CA CYS A 161 1.80 -6.46 -7.46
C CYS A 161 1.43 -5.03 -7.88
N TYR A 162 0.28 -4.83 -8.52
CA TYR A 162 -0.17 -3.49 -8.93
C TYR A 162 -0.46 -2.58 -7.74
N ALA A 163 -1.11 -3.09 -6.69
CA ALA A 163 -1.39 -2.31 -5.48
C ALA A 163 -0.10 -1.89 -4.77
N LEU A 164 0.88 -2.79 -4.65
CA LEU A 164 2.19 -2.48 -4.06
C LEU A 164 3.00 -1.50 -4.92
N ALA A 165 2.95 -1.63 -6.25
CA ALA A 165 3.58 -0.69 -7.18
C ALA A 165 2.98 0.72 -7.05
N MET A 166 1.65 0.81 -7.00
CA MET A 166 0.97 2.09 -6.80
C MET A 166 1.34 2.68 -5.42
N GLN A 167 1.36 1.85 -4.37
CA GLN A 167 1.76 2.28 -3.04
C GLN A 167 3.21 2.80 -3.01
N SER A 168 4.15 2.17 -3.73
CA SER A 168 5.53 2.67 -3.86
C SER A 168 5.56 4.10 -4.40
N SER A 169 4.66 4.44 -5.35
CA SER A 169 4.58 5.80 -5.88
C SER A 169 4.01 6.82 -4.88
N TYR A 170 3.34 6.38 -3.81
CA TYR A 170 2.76 7.23 -2.76
C TYR A 170 3.71 7.48 -1.59
N ILE A 171 4.49 6.47 -1.18
CA ILE A 171 5.38 6.61 -0.02
C ILE A 171 6.61 7.48 -0.39
N GLY A 172 6.88 7.68 -1.69
CA GLY A 172 8.02 8.49 -2.13
C GLY A 172 9.34 7.87 -1.68
N GLU A 173 9.44 6.53 -1.71
CA GLU A 173 10.66 5.77 -1.43
C GLU A 173 11.64 5.98 -2.60
N SER A 174 12.12 4.90 -3.22
CA SER A 174 13.07 4.94 -4.31
C SER A 174 12.43 4.55 -5.66
N VAL A 175 13.09 4.91 -6.76
CA VAL A 175 12.65 4.52 -8.11
C VAL A 175 12.74 3.00 -8.26
N GLU A 176 13.75 2.39 -7.66
CA GLU A 176 14.00 0.95 -7.69
C GLU A 176 12.84 0.15 -7.08
N ASP A 177 12.27 0.59 -5.95
CA ASP A 177 11.15 -0.10 -5.31
C ASP A 177 9.88 -0.07 -6.18
N PHE A 178 9.61 1.05 -6.84
CA PHE A 178 8.51 1.16 -7.81
C PHE A 178 8.74 0.22 -9.00
N LEU A 179 9.93 0.29 -9.61
CA LEU A 179 10.24 -0.53 -10.77
C LEU A 179 10.26 -2.04 -10.40
N THR A 180 10.68 -2.40 -9.18
CA THR A 180 10.69 -3.80 -8.70
C THR A 180 9.27 -4.37 -8.66
N MET A 181 8.30 -3.58 -8.18
CA MET A 181 6.91 -4.03 -8.13
C MET A 181 6.29 -4.12 -9.53
N ILE A 182 6.59 -3.17 -10.43
CA ILE A 182 6.15 -3.24 -11.84
C ILE A 182 6.73 -4.48 -12.55
N ARG A 183 7.99 -4.82 -12.29
CA ARG A 183 8.60 -6.05 -12.79
C ARG A 183 7.85 -7.29 -12.28
N GLY A 184 7.39 -7.28 -11.02
CA GLY A 184 6.56 -8.35 -10.46
C GLY A 184 5.31 -8.61 -11.32
N CYS A 185 4.61 -7.55 -11.75
CA CYS A 185 3.49 -7.66 -12.68
C CYS A 185 3.92 -8.31 -14.00
N GLN A 186 4.98 -7.80 -14.64
CA GLN A 186 5.46 -8.31 -15.93
C GLN A 186 5.91 -9.76 -15.86
N MET A 187 6.57 -10.18 -14.78
CA MET A 187 6.96 -11.58 -14.58
C MET A 187 5.76 -12.52 -14.60
N ILE A 188 4.65 -12.15 -13.95
CA ILE A 188 3.41 -12.95 -13.97
C ILE A 188 2.81 -13.01 -15.38
N LEU A 189 2.84 -11.90 -16.13
CA LEU A 189 2.38 -11.84 -17.52
C LEU A 189 3.25 -12.72 -18.44
N ASP A 190 4.57 -12.66 -18.29
CA ASP A 190 5.55 -13.41 -19.09
C ASP A 190 5.44 -14.93 -18.86
N LEU A 191 5.06 -15.34 -17.65
CA LEU A 191 4.76 -16.74 -17.33
C LEU A 191 3.47 -17.25 -17.99
N GLN A 192 2.72 -16.37 -18.66
CA GLN A 192 1.48 -16.67 -19.39
C GLN A 192 0.39 -17.28 -18.50
N TRP A 193 0.46 -17.10 -17.18
CA TRP A 193 -0.58 -17.59 -16.26
C TRP A 193 -1.96 -17.02 -16.56
N PRO A 194 -2.13 -15.70 -16.85
CA PRO A 194 -3.43 -15.15 -17.23
C PRO A 194 -4.01 -15.80 -18.49
N ASN A 195 -3.16 -16.11 -19.47
CA ASN A 195 -3.59 -16.74 -20.72
C ASN A 195 -3.94 -18.22 -20.54
N ARG A 196 -3.28 -18.91 -19.59
CA ARG A 196 -3.50 -20.34 -19.32
C ARG A 196 -4.68 -20.61 -18.40
N LEU A 197 -4.84 -19.81 -17.35
CA LEU A 197 -5.83 -20.03 -16.29
C LEU A 197 -7.03 -19.08 -16.41
N GLY A 198 -6.92 -18.02 -17.20
CA GLY A 198 -7.86 -16.91 -17.21
C GLY A 198 -7.53 -15.86 -16.15
N THR A 199 -8.08 -14.67 -16.34
CA THR A 199 -7.97 -13.53 -15.41
C THR A 199 -9.20 -12.65 -15.54
N VAL A 200 -9.57 -11.96 -14.46
CA VAL A 200 -10.61 -10.92 -14.51
C VAL A 200 -10.11 -9.59 -15.08
N PHE A 201 -8.78 -9.41 -15.21
CA PHE A 201 -8.20 -8.21 -15.78
C PHE A 201 -8.26 -8.26 -17.32
N GLU A 202 -8.76 -7.20 -17.91
CA GLU A 202 -8.92 -7.07 -19.35
C GLU A 202 -7.78 -6.25 -19.96
N ASN A 203 -7.49 -6.51 -21.24
CA ASN A 203 -6.58 -5.69 -22.06
C ASN A 203 -5.16 -5.56 -21.49
N LEU A 204 -4.62 -6.64 -20.90
CA LEU A 204 -3.32 -6.64 -20.23
C LEU A 204 -2.11 -6.49 -21.18
N ASP A 205 -2.30 -6.72 -22.48
CA ASP A 205 -1.23 -6.59 -23.46
C ASP A 205 -0.86 -5.13 -23.73
N GLN A 206 0.38 -4.93 -24.20
CA GLN A 206 0.95 -3.61 -24.40
C GLN A 206 0.17 -2.77 -25.42
N GLU A 207 -0.32 -3.38 -26.50
CA GLU A 207 -1.02 -2.67 -27.57
C GLU A 207 -2.37 -2.15 -27.07
N SER A 208 -3.14 -3.00 -26.39
CA SER A 208 -4.43 -2.61 -25.81
C SER A 208 -4.27 -1.53 -24.74
N GLN A 209 -3.26 -1.64 -23.86
CA GLN A 209 -2.97 -0.59 -22.86
C GLN A 209 -2.62 0.75 -23.51
N GLN A 210 -1.85 0.73 -24.61
CA GLN A 210 -1.52 1.94 -25.37
C GLN A 210 -2.76 2.54 -26.05
N GLN A 211 -3.62 1.72 -26.65
CA GLN A 211 -4.88 2.17 -27.26
C GLN A 211 -5.84 2.77 -26.23
N ILE A 212 -5.99 2.14 -25.05
CA ILE A 212 -6.80 2.70 -23.95
C ILE A 212 -6.21 4.04 -23.53
N LEU A 213 -4.89 4.15 -23.38
CA LEU A 213 -4.28 5.41 -23.01
C LEU A 213 -4.57 6.52 -24.04
N ILE A 214 -4.31 6.27 -25.33
CA ILE A 214 -4.52 7.23 -26.41
C ILE A 214 -5.98 7.67 -26.48
N SER A 215 -6.92 6.70 -26.45
CA SER A 215 -8.36 6.98 -26.54
C SER A 215 -8.89 7.74 -25.34
N THR A 216 -8.39 7.43 -24.15
CA THR A 216 -8.88 8.06 -22.93
C THR A 216 -8.25 9.46 -22.76
N ILE A 217 -7.06 9.73 -23.30
CA ILE A 217 -6.37 11.03 -23.19
C ILE A 217 -6.79 11.98 -24.35
N THR A 218 -7.90 12.68 -24.17
CA THR A 218 -8.49 13.54 -25.20
C THR A 218 -8.00 15.00 -25.15
N VAL A 219 -7.66 15.52 -23.97
CA VAL A 219 -7.08 16.86 -23.79
C VAL A 219 -5.94 16.77 -22.79
N LEU A 220 -4.78 17.30 -23.15
CA LEU A 220 -3.60 17.32 -22.30
C LEU A 220 -3.21 18.75 -21.97
N PRO A 221 -2.77 19.02 -20.73
CA PRO A 221 -2.08 20.28 -20.47
C PRO A 221 -0.82 20.35 -21.33
N ASP A 222 -0.54 21.53 -21.85
CA ASP A 222 0.75 21.80 -22.46
C ASP A 222 1.82 21.68 -21.39
N ILE A 223 2.76 20.77 -21.60
CA ILE A 223 4.00 20.75 -20.84
C ILE A 223 4.86 21.89 -21.39
N ASP A 224 5.47 22.66 -20.49
CA ASP A 224 6.37 23.73 -20.84
C ASP A 224 7.48 23.24 -21.79
N GLN A 225 7.58 23.89 -22.96
CA GLN A 225 8.52 23.51 -24.01
C GLN A 225 9.97 23.77 -23.62
N GLU A 226 10.23 24.74 -22.73
CA GLU A 226 11.56 24.97 -22.19
C GLU A 226 12.02 23.80 -21.31
N SER A 227 11.14 23.30 -20.45
CA SER A 227 11.36 22.10 -19.65
C SER A 227 11.64 20.85 -20.51
N ILE A 228 10.89 20.66 -21.62
CA ILE A 228 11.12 19.56 -22.57
C ILE A 228 12.47 19.71 -23.28
N ALA A 229 12.81 20.92 -23.74
CA ALA A 229 14.09 21.18 -24.39
C ALA A 229 15.27 20.95 -23.44
N GLY A 230 15.12 21.37 -22.18
CA GLY A 230 16.08 21.14 -21.12
C GLY A 230 16.28 19.65 -20.83
N ALA A 231 15.18 18.90 -20.69
CA ALA A 231 15.19 17.44 -20.54
C ALA A 231 15.98 16.75 -21.65
N ARG A 232 15.70 17.11 -22.90
CA ARG A 232 16.37 16.54 -24.08
C ARG A 232 17.88 16.84 -24.05
N LYS A 233 18.25 18.09 -23.79
CA LYS A 233 19.66 18.51 -23.71
C LYS A 233 20.42 17.77 -22.61
N SER A 234 19.79 17.55 -21.44
CA SER A 234 20.39 16.80 -20.34
C SER A 234 20.65 15.34 -20.72
N LEU A 235 19.68 14.69 -21.35
CA LEU A 235 19.82 13.31 -21.84
C LEU A 235 20.90 13.18 -22.94
N GLU A 236 20.91 14.08 -23.92
CA GLU A 236 21.91 14.09 -25.00
C GLU A 236 23.34 14.19 -24.45
N ALA A 237 23.55 14.90 -23.33
CA ALA A 237 24.85 15.00 -22.68
C ALA A 237 25.36 13.67 -22.08
N LEU A 238 24.48 12.68 -21.90
CA LEU A 238 24.81 11.35 -21.38
C LEU A 238 25.29 10.38 -22.47
N ASP A 239 25.03 10.66 -23.76
CA ASP A 239 25.43 9.78 -24.88
C ASP A 239 26.91 9.34 -24.84
N PRO A 240 27.90 10.24 -24.63
CA PRO A 240 29.30 9.83 -24.58
C PRO A 240 29.66 8.98 -23.34
N LEU A 241 28.83 9.01 -22.29
CA LEU A 241 29.02 8.21 -21.08
C LEU A 241 28.48 6.80 -21.25
N CYS A 242 27.35 6.64 -21.95
CA CYS A 242 26.66 5.37 -22.17
C CYS A 242 27.48 4.43 -23.08
N LYS A 243 28.21 3.50 -22.48
CA LYS A 243 29.08 2.54 -23.19
C LYS A 243 28.45 1.15 -23.26
N GLN A 244 27.66 0.77 -22.25
CA GLN A 244 27.02 -0.53 -22.20
C GLN A 244 25.75 -0.54 -23.07
N PRO A 245 25.38 -1.70 -23.67
CA PRO A 245 24.16 -1.82 -24.47
C PRO A 245 22.89 -1.40 -23.72
N LEU A 246 22.79 -1.75 -22.43
CA LEU A 246 21.63 -1.42 -21.60
C LEU A 246 21.53 0.09 -21.31
N GLU A 247 22.66 0.76 -21.07
CA GLU A 247 22.71 2.22 -20.87
C GLU A 247 22.21 2.95 -22.11
N ARG A 248 22.68 2.53 -23.30
CA ARG A 248 22.25 3.10 -24.59
C ARG A 248 20.76 2.86 -24.84
N LYS A 249 20.28 1.66 -24.53
CA LYS A 249 18.86 1.31 -24.67
C LYS A 249 17.97 2.16 -23.77
N LEU A 250 18.35 2.35 -22.50
CA LEU A 250 17.60 3.21 -21.59
C LEU A 250 17.69 4.68 -22.00
N LEU A 251 18.87 5.18 -22.38
CA LEU A 251 19.02 6.54 -22.88
C LEU A 251 18.13 6.81 -24.10
N GLN A 252 18.16 5.92 -25.10
CA GLN A 252 17.32 6.06 -26.29
C GLN A 252 15.83 6.08 -25.92
N TYR A 253 15.42 5.18 -25.03
CA TYR A 253 14.04 5.13 -24.55
C TYR A 253 13.59 6.44 -23.88
N LEU A 254 14.45 7.05 -23.04
CA LEU A 254 14.14 8.34 -22.41
C LEU A 254 14.10 9.48 -23.44
N LEU A 255 15.00 9.48 -24.42
CA LEU A 255 15.00 10.44 -25.53
C LEU A 255 13.73 10.33 -26.38
N ASP A 256 13.27 9.11 -26.66
CA ASP A 256 12.04 8.88 -27.41
C ASP A 256 10.83 9.44 -26.66
N ILE A 257 10.75 9.25 -25.34
CA ILE A 257 9.69 9.85 -24.51
C ILE A 257 9.70 11.38 -24.62
N VAL A 258 10.85 12.02 -24.37
CA VAL A 258 10.96 13.48 -24.38
C VAL A 258 10.70 14.05 -25.79
N THR A 259 11.16 13.36 -26.82
CA THR A 259 10.92 13.76 -28.22
C THR A 259 9.45 13.66 -28.58
N SER A 260 8.78 12.57 -28.19
CA SER A 260 7.34 12.43 -28.39
C SER A 260 6.55 13.52 -27.65
N LEU A 261 6.90 13.82 -26.39
CA LEU A 261 6.28 14.91 -25.62
C LEU A 261 6.43 16.28 -26.31
N ALA A 262 7.51 16.52 -27.05
CA ALA A 262 7.71 17.75 -27.81
C ALA A 262 6.73 17.91 -28.98
N HIS A 263 6.29 16.81 -29.60
CA HIS A 263 5.37 16.82 -30.74
C HIS A 263 3.90 16.74 -30.29
N SER A 264 3.65 15.93 -29.27
CA SER A 264 2.32 15.70 -28.73
C SER A 264 2.44 15.08 -27.35
N SER A 265 1.80 15.72 -26.37
CA SER A 265 1.66 15.17 -25.02
C SER A 265 1.04 13.75 -25.01
N ARG A 266 0.36 13.31 -26.10
CA ARG A 266 -0.25 11.97 -26.24
C ARG A 266 0.74 10.86 -26.58
N ASP A 267 1.88 11.19 -27.20
CA ASP A 267 2.79 10.19 -27.79
C ASP A 267 3.94 9.79 -26.83
N GLY A 268 4.08 10.49 -25.69
CA GLY A 268 5.16 10.30 -24.72
C GLY A 268 5.04 9.09 -23.79
N TRP A 269 4.09 8.19 -24.03
CA TRP A 269 3.90 7.00 -23.20
C TRP A 269 4.24 5.72 -23.94
N LEU A 270 5.39 5.17 -23.60
CA LEU A 270 5.75 3.79 -23.92
C LEU A 270 5.96 3.06 -22.59
N PRO A 271 5.54 1.80 -22.45
CA PRO A 271 5.93 1.00 -21.31
C PRO A 271 7.36 0.49 -21.48
N PHE A 272 8.15 0.57 -20.41
CA PHE A 272 9.52 0.07 -20.37
C PHE A 272 9.53 -1.46 -20.23
N SER A 273 10.31 -2.15 -21.07
CA SER A 273 10.51 -3.60 -21.00
C SER A 273 11.52 -3.97 -19.90
N THR A 274 11.12 -4.79 -18.94
CA THR A 274 11.89 -5.16 -17.74
C THR A 274 12.83 -6.35 -17.90
N ALA A 275 13.11 -6.80 -19.13
CA ALA A 275 13.90 -7.99 -19.39
C ALA A 275 15.31 -7.97 -18.73
N GLU A 276 15.85 -6.79 -18.41
CA GLU A 276 17.22 -6.58 -17.88
C GLU A 276 17.24 -5.82 -16.54
N PHE A 277 16.16 -5.95 -15.76
CA PHE A 277 15.91 -5.14 -14.56
C PHE A 277 17.05 -5.09 -13.53
N GLN A 278 17.70 -6.21 -13.20
CA GLN A 278 18.75 -6.21 -12.16
C GLN A 278 19.96 -5.38 -12.54
N LEU A 279 20.28 -5.31 -13.84
CA LEU A 279 21.34 -4.47 -14.36
C LEU A 279 20.91 -2.99 -14.39
N LEU A 280 19.61 -2.73 -14.50
CA LEU A 280 19.01 -1.40 -14.53
C LEU A 280 18.93 -0.74 -13.16
N VAL A 281 18.79 -1.49 -12.07
CA VAL A 281 18.77 -0.93 -10.70
C VAL A 281 20.09 -1.12 -9.95
N SER A 282 21.17 -1.52 -10.64
CA SER A 282 22.46 -1.79 -10.00
C SER A 282 23.05 -0.51 -9.40
N PRO A 283 23.35 -0.47 -8.08
CA PRO A 283 23.96 0.68 -7.43
C PRO A 283 25.42 0.89 -7.87
N ASP A 284 26.08 -0.15 -8.40
CA ASP A 284 27.49 -0.11 -8.79
C ASP A 284 27.71 0.49 -10.19
N ASN A 285 26.62 0.79 -10.93
CA ASN A 285 26.69 1.46 -12.23
C ASN A 285 26.24 2.93 -12.10
N PRO A 286 27.16 3.90 -11.97
CA PRO A 286 26.80 5.30 -11.76
C PRO A 286 26.06 5.93 -12.95
N ILE A 287 26.33 5.48 -14.19
CA ILE A 287 25.62 5.97 -15.38
C ILE A 287 24.15 5.54 -15.31
N MET A 288 23.90 4.31 -14.87
CA MET A 288 22.55 3.80 -14.69
C MET A 288 21.79 4.56 -13.59
N GLN A 289 22.46 4.91 -12.48
CA GLN A 289 21.88 5.73 -11.41
C GLN A 289 21.47 7.12 -11.93
N ILE A 290 22.31 7.73 -12.80
CA ILE A 290 21.99 9.00 -13.47
C ILE A 290 20.79 8.85 -14.40
N LEU A 291 20.73 7.80 -15.23
CA LEU A 291 19.61 7.54 -16.13
C LEU A 291 18.30 7.29 -15.37
N LEU A 292 18.34 6.59 -14.22
CA LEU A 292 17.19 6.40 -13.33
C LEU A 292 16.71 7.71 -12.71
N ALA A 293 17.62 8.62 -12.36
CA ALA A 293 17.27 9.94 -11.87
C ALA A 293 16.57 10.78 -12.96
N HIS A 294 17.04 10.68 -14.20
CA HIS A 294 16.37 11.31 -15.36
C HIS A 294 15.00 10.70 -15.63
N PHE A 295 14.86 9.37 -15.54
CA PHE A 295 13.56 8.70 -15.64
C PHE A 295 12.56 9.22 -14.59
N ALA A 296 13.01 9.38 -13.34
CA ALA A 296 12.19 9.95 -12.28
C ALA A 296 11.79 11.41 -12.56
N ALA A 297 12.72 12.24 -13.05
CA ALA A 297 12.43 13.62 -13.43
C ALA A 297 11.40 13.71 -14.58
N ILE A 298 11.52 12.85 -15.61
CA ILE A 298 10.54 12.76 -16.69
C ILE A 298 9.16 12.32 -16.16
N MET A 299 9.12 11.39 -15.22
CA MET A 299 7.86 10.98 -14.59
C MET A 299 7.17 12.13 -13.85
N VAL A 300 7.93 13.06 -13.28
CA VAL A 300 7.40 14.31 -12.69
C VAL A 300 6.95 15.28 -13.80
N LEU A 301 7.72 15.41 -14.88
CA LEU A 301 7.37 16.28 -16.02
C LEU A 301 6.05 15.86 -16.69
N VAL A 302 5.78 14.55 -16.79
CA VAL A 302 4.53 13.98 -17.33
C VAL A 302 3.41 13.96 -16.29
N TYR A 303 3.66 14.37 -15.04
CA TYR A 303 2.65 14.36 -13.99
C TYR A 303 1.43 15.26 -14.26
N PRO A 304 1.55 16.50 -14.78
CA PRO A 304 0.39 17.35 -15.08
C PRO A 304 -0.60 16.65 -16.02
N ILE A 305 -0.09 15.97 -17.05
CA ILE A 305 -0.86 15.11 -17.97
C ILE A 305 -1.64 14.05 -17.20
N LYS A 306 -0.98 13.34 -16.26
CA LYS A 306 -1.64 12.34 -15.41
C LYS A 306 -2.71 13.00 -14.54
N SER A 307 -2.37 14.09 -13.84
CA SER A 307 -3.21 14.71 -12.82
C SER A 307 -4.52 15.31 -13.36
N THR A 308 -4.51 16.05 -14.48
CA THR A 308 -5.70 16.77 -14.98
C THR A 308 -6.85 15.81 -15.26
N LYS A 309 -6.54 14.70 -15.93
CA LYS A 309 -7.53 13.70 -16.26
C LYS A 309 -7.88 12.80 -15.07
N TRP A 310 -6.86 12.39 -14.32
CA TRP A 310 -7.03 11.57 -13.12
C TRP A 310 -7.93 12.24 -12.08
N ASN A 311 -7.77 13.54 -11.91
CA ASN A 311 -8.63 14.37 -11.05
C ASN A 311 -10.03 14.56 -11.65
N SER A 312 -10.17 14.61 -12.98
CA SER A 312 -11.48 14.79 -13.65
C SER A 312 -12.40 13.56 -13.55
N GLU A 313 -11.82 12.35 -13.43
CA GLU A 313 -12.59 11.10 -13.30
C GLU A 313 -12.76 10.64 -11.83
N ASN A 314 -12.44 11.47 -10.84
CA ASN A 314 -12.44 11.12 -9.41
C ASN A 314 -11.55 9.91 -9.07
N TRP A 315 -10.49 9.67 -9.85
CA TRP A 315 -9.57 8.62 -9.50
C TRP A 315 -8.71 9.18 -8.35
N GLY A 316 -8.69 8.52 -7.18
CA GLY A 316 -7.96 9.03 -6.00
C GLY A 316 -6.46 8.82 -6.15
N THR A 317 -5.76 9.65 -6.92
CA THR A 317 -4.29 9.77 -6.81
C THR A 317 -4.00 11.08 -6.10
N PRO A 318 -3.37 11.04 -4.91
CA PRO A 318 -3.09 12.24 -4.14
C PRO A 318 -2.20 13.21 -4.90
N ASN A 319 -2.47 14.51 -4.75
CA ASN A 319 -1.75 15.59 -5.41
C ASN A 319 -0.42 15.93 -4.72
N ARG A 320 0.40 14.92 -4.44
CA ARG A 320 1.84 15.08 -4.25
C ARG A 320 2.51 14.35 -5.39
N GLY A 321 3.29 15.10 -6.18
CA GLY A 321 4.17 14.51 -7.18
C GLY A 321 4.90 13.32 -6.57
N ALA A 322 4.88 12.19 -7.26
CA ALA A 322 5.70 11.02 -6.95
C ALA A 322 7.18 11.38 -7.13
N ALA A 323 7.66 12.34 -6.34
CA ALA A 323 9.05 12.69 -6.23
C ALA A 323 9.68 11.55 -5.45
N PHE A 324 10.07 10.52 -6.19
CA PHE A 324 10.98 9.52 -5.70
C PHE A 324 12.12 10.22 -4.95
N GLN A 325 12.51 9.71 -3.79
CA GLN A 325 13.68 10.21 -3.09
C GLN A 325 14.94 9.89 -3.91
N LEU A 326 15.41 10.87 -4.68
CA LEU A 326 16.61 10.76 -5.51
C LEU A 326 17.90 10.78 -4.70
N SER A 327 17.83 10.98 -3.38
CA SER A 327 19.00 11.02 -2.49
C SER A 327 19.82 9.73 -2.51
N VAL A 328 19.15 8.58 -2.70
CA VAL A 328 19.84 7.28 -2.83
C VAL A 328 20.61 7.21 -4.15
N LEU A 329 19.95 7.53 -5.27
CA LEU A 329 20.59 7.57 -6.59
C LEU A 329 21.78 8.54 -6.61
N SER A 330 21.59 9.75 -6.08
CA SER A 330 22.64 10.77 -6.01
C SER A 330 23.84 10.31 -5.18
N ARG A 331 23.63 9.60 -4.06
CA ARG A 331 24.73 9.07 -3.24
C ARG A 331 25.58 8.04 -3.96
N ASN A 332 25.02 7.30 -4.90
CA ASN A 332 25.72 6.27 -5.68
C ASN A 332 26.50 6.85 -6.88
N VAL A 333 26.39 8.16 -7.15
CA VAL A 333 27.07 8.83 -8.27
C VAL A 333 28.38 9.49 -7.79
N PRO A 334 29.53 9.18 -8.42
CA PRO A 334 30.81 9.84 -8.14
C PRO A 334 30.75 11.36 -8.25
N GLY A 335 31.57 12.06 -7.46
CA GLY A 335 31.56 13.52 -7.36
C GLY A 335 31.79 14.25 -8.69
N ASP A 336 32.63 13.69 -9.56
CA ASP A 336 32.92 14.20 -10.91
C ASP A 336 31.75 14.03 -11.89
N MET A 337 30.78 13.16 -11.57
CA MET A 337 29.60 12.90 -12.40
C MET A 337 28.32 13.53 -11.84
N GLN A 338 28.35 14.12 -10.64
CA GLN A 338 27.17 14.76 -10.01
C GLN A 338 26.55 15.84 -10.90
N GLY A 339 27.35 16.55 -11.71
CA GLY A 339 26.87 17.57 -12.63
C GLY A 339 25.84 17.06 -13.64
N TYR A 340 25.88 15.77 -13.97
CA TYR A 340 24.92 15.12 -14.87
C TYR A 340 23.59 14.84 -14.20
N LEU A 341 23.46 14.88 -12.87
CA LEU A 341 22.15 14.75 -12.19
C LEU A 341 21.32 16.03 -12.25
N ASN A 342 21.93 17.15 -12.65
CA ASN A 342 21.23 18.42 -12.74
C ASN A 342 20.22 18.37 -13.89
N TRP A 343 18.96 18.36 -13.53
CA TRP A 343 17.87 18.61 -14.45
C TRP A 343 17.58 20.12 -14.49
N PRO A 344 17.38 20.73 -15.68
CA PRO A 344 17.08 22.14 -15.81
C PRO A 344 15.72 22.54 -15.20
#